data_AF-A0A1A8CNB7-F1
#
_entry.id   AF-A0A1A8CNB7-F1
#
_cell.length_a   1.000
_cell.length_b   1.000
_cell.length_c   1.000
_cell.angle_alpha   90.00
_cell.angle_beta   90.00
_cell.angle_gamma   90.00
#
_symmetry.space_group_name_H-M   'P 1'
#
loop_
_entity.id
_entity.type
_entity.pdbx_description
1 polymer ?
#
loop_
_entity_poly.entity_id
_entity_poly.type
_entity_poly.pdbx_seq_one_letter_code
_entity_poly.pdbx_strand_id
1 'polypeptide(L)' 'LAVGIHTLATRTLAGIPAPIYFGAIIDTTCLKWGYNTCGGKGACRIYNTSAYRVFYLGLTLGLRAVSFFFCIW' A
#
# COMPACT_ATOMS: atom_id res chain seq x y z
N LEU A 1 -8.56 -16.19 23.51
CA LEU A 1 -7.75 -16.87 22.46
C LEU A 1 -8.10 -16.37 21.06
N ALA A 2 -9.38 -16.35 20.66
CA ALA A 2 -9.83 -15.88 19.34
C ALA A 2 -9.34 -14.46 18.98
N VAL A 3 -9.59 -13.46 19.84
CA VAL A 3 -9.16 -12.06 19.57
C VAL A 3 -7.62 -11.93 19.44
N GLY A 4 -6.87 -12.76 20.16
CA GLY A 4 -5.39 -12.76 20.11
C GLY A 4 -4.86 -13.25 18.76
N ILE A 5 -5.41 -14.35 18.23
CA ILE A 5 -5.02 -14.91 16.93
C ILE A 5 -5.43 -13.98 15.79
N HIS A 6 -6.65 -13.42 15.85
CA HIS A 6 -7.09 -12.40 14.90
C HIS A 6 -6.13 -11.22 14.88
N THR A 7 -5.79 -10.65 16.05
CA THR A 7 -4.87 -9.51 16.13
C THR A 7 -3.48 -9.86 15.58
N LEU A 8 -2.97 -11.06 15.84
CA LEU A 8 -1.67 -11.49 15.33
C LEU A 8 -1.68 -11.59 13.79
N ALA A 9 -2.71 -12.22 13.23
CA ALA A 9 -2.88 -12.37 11.79
C ALA A 9 -3.07 -11.01 11.09
N THR A 10 -3.88 -10.11 11.67
CA THR A 10 -4.05 -8.77 11.10
C THR A 10 -2.75 -7.97 11.14
N ARG A 11 -1.93 -8.12 12.19
CA ARG A 11 -0.65 -7.39 12.29
C ARG A 11 0.40 -7.93 11.33
N THR A 12 0.46 -9.23 11.07
CA THR A 12 1.41 -9.77 10.08
C THR A 12 0.98 -9.39 8.66
N LEU A 13 -0.31 -9.50 8.36
CA LEU A 13 -0.88 -9.13 7.05
C LEU A 13 -0.96 -7.61 6.83
N ALA A 14 -1.11 -6.78 7.85
CA ALA A 14 -1.02 -5.33 7.69
C ALA A 14 0.41 -4.81 7.79
N GLY A 15 1.30 -5.53 8.48
CA GLY A 15 2.66 -5.07 8.76
C GLY A 15 3.64 -5.31 7.63
N ILE A 16 3.51 -6.40 6.87
CA ILE A 16 4.50 -6.79 5.84
C ILE A 16 4.03 -6.45 4.42
N PRO A 17 2.88 -6.96 3.93
CA PRO A 17 2.49 -6.70 2.55
C PRO A 17 1.96 -5.28 2.35
N ALA A 18 1.49 -4.59 3.40
CA ALA A 18 1.07 -3.19 3.27
C ALA A 18 2.25 -2.27 2.90
N PRO A 19 3.37 -2.20 3.64
CA PRO A 19 4.49 -1.35 3.24
C PRO A 19 5.15 -1.80 1.94
N ILE A 20 5.13 -3.10 1.59
CA ILE A 20 5.60 -3.58 0.28
C ILE A 20 4.72 -3.02 -0.84
N TYR A 21 3.40 -3.13 -0.70
CA TYR A 21 2.42 -2.65 -1.67
C TYR A 21 2.47 -1.13 -1.82
N PHE A 22 2.46 -0.39 -0.69
CA PHE A 22 2.62 1.06 -0.71
C PHE A 22 3.97 1.49 -1.27
N GLY A 23 5.04 0.75 -0.98
CA GLY A 23 6.37 0.96 -1.56
C GLY A 23 6.35 0.81 -3.09
N ALA A 24 5.72 -0.24 -3.60
CA ALA A 24 5.58 -0.46 -5.05
C ALA A 24 4.70 0.60 -5.73
N ILE A 25 3.64 1.08 -5.08
CA ILE A 25 2.82 2.19 -5.61
C ILE A 25 3.64 3.48 -5.72
N ILE A 26 4.46 3.79 -4.72
CA ILE A 26 5.33 4.98 -4.75
C ILE A 26 6.36 4.86 -5.89
N ASP A 27 6.90 3.65 -6.08
CA ASP A 27 7.86 3.34 -7.14
C ASP A 27 7.25 3.49 -8.55
N THR A 28 6.03 2.99 -8.75
CA THR A 28 5.29 3.07 -10.02
C THR A 28 4.77 4.47 -10.33
N THR A 29 4.41 5.26 -9.31
CA THR A 29 3.96 6.65 -9.45
C THR A 29 5.12 7.66 -9.39
N CYS A 30 6.36 7.17 -9.47
CA CYS A 30 7.54 8.00 -9.35
C CYS A 30 7.71 8.93 -10.56
N LEU A 31 7.75 10.24 -10.30
CA LEU A 31 8.02 11.27 -11.31
C LEU A 31 9.51 11.57 -11.43
N LYS A 32 10.23 11.57 -10.29
CA LYS A 32 11.67 11.80 -10.26
C LYS A 32 12.38 10.86 -9.29
N TRP A 33 13.22 10.03 -9.90
CA TRP A 33 14.12 9.12 -9.21
C TRP A 33 15.28 9.87 -8.56
N GLY A 34 15.61 9.52 -7.32
CA GLY A 34 16.88 9.91 -6.73
C GLY A 34 18.01 9.19 -7.46
N TYR A 35 19.08 9.91 -7.79
CA TYR A 35 20.30 9.31 -8.31
C TYR A 35 21.30 9.17 -7.17
N ASN A 36 21.90 7.99 -7.02
CA ASN A 36 22.99 7.78 -6.09
C ASN A 36 24.27 8.42 -6.64
N THR A 37 25.22 8.77 -5.77
CA THR A 37 26.52 9.37 -6.16
C THR A 37 27.28 8.51 -7.19
N CYS A 38 27.05 7.19 -7.21
CA CYS A 38 27.62 6.25 -8.19
C CYS A 38 26.79 6.07 -9.47
N GLY A 39 25.83 6.94 -9.79
CA GLY A 39 25.05 6.86 -11.03
C GLY A 39 23.93 5.80 -11.04
N GLY A 40 23.65 5.17 -9.90
CA GLY A 40 22.58 4.17 -9.77
C GLY A 40 21.22 4.79 -9.47
N LYS A 41 20.15 4.14 -9.94
CA LYS A 41 18.76 4.48 -9.61
C LYS A 41 18.51 4.22 -8.12
N GLY A 42 18.27 5.29 -7.35
CA GLY A 42 18.00 5.25 -5.91
C GLY A 42 16.50 5.32 -5.61
N ALA A 43 16.15 5.64 -4.36
CA ALA A 43 14.75 5.78 -3.96
C ALA A 43 14.05 6.93 -4.70
N CYS A 44 12.75 6.78 -4.95
CA CYS A 44 11.92 7.85 -5.50
C CYS A 44 11.88 9.05 -4.53
N ARG A 45 12.16 10.26 -5.02
CA ARG A 45 12.05 11.48 -4.20
C ARG A 45 10.75 12.24 -4.45
N ILE A 46 10.26 12.24 -5.69
CA ILE A 46 9.06 12.97 -6.08
C ILE A 46 8.12 11.97 -6.76
N TYR A 47 6.98 11.73 -6.13
CA TYR A 47 5.91 10.86 -6.62
C TYR A 47 4.66 11.69 -6.95
N ASN A 48 3.80 11.15 -7.80
CA ASN A 48 2.55 11.81 -8.16
C ASN A 48 1.49 11.62 -7.05
N THR A 49 1.20 12.70 -6.30
CA THR A 49 0.22 12.68 -5.19
C THR A 49 -1.19 12.30 -5.65
N SER A 50 -1.60 12.71 -6.84
CA SER A 50 -2.94 12.45 -7.41
C SER A 50 -3.15 10.97 -7.64
N ALA A 51 -2.19 10.31 -8.29
CA ALA A 51 -2.24 8.87 -8.54
C ALA A 51 -2.22 8.08 -7.22
N TYR A 52 -1.31 8.43 -6.30
CA TYR A 52 -1.25 7.82 -4.96
C TYR A 52 -2.60 7.93 -4.21
N ARG A 53 -3.25 9.09 -4.26
CA ARG A 53 -4.55 9.32 -3.62
C ARG A 53 -5.64 8.43 -4.21
N VAL A 54 -5.67 8.27 -5.53
CA VAL A 54 -6.63 7.38 -6.21
C VAL A 54 -6.42 5.93 -5.79
N PHE A 55 -5.17 5.44 -5.75
CA PHE A 55 -4.88 4.09 -5.29
C PHE A 55 -5.28 3.86 -3.83
N TYR A 56 -4.96 4.79 -2.94
CA TYR A 56 -5.30 4.69 -1.51
C TYR A 56 -6.81 4.69 -1.29
N LEU A 57 -7.54 5.61 -1.93
CA LEU A 57 -9.00 5.67 -1.85
C LEU A 57 -9.64 4.44 -2.49
N GLY A 58 -9.14 4.01 -3.65
CA GLY A 58 -9.61 2.82 -4.35
C GLY A 58 -9.46 1.55 -3.53
N LEU A 59 -8.31 1.34 -2.89
CA LEU A 59 -8.08 0.21 -1.98
C LEU A 59 -9.04 0.26 -0.79
N THR A 60 -9.19 1.43 -0.16
CA THR A 60 -10.07 1.59 1.00
C THR A 60 -11.54 1.32 0.63
N LEU A 61 -12.01 1.88 -0.48
CA LEU A 61 -13.38 1.67 -0.97
C LEU A 61 -13.60 0.23 -1.42
N GLY A 62 -12.62 -0.39 -2.08
CA GLY A 62 -12.67 -1.78 -2.50
C GLY A 62 -12.79 -2.74 -1.30
N LEU A 63 -11.94 -2.59 -0.29
CA LEU A 63 -12.01 -3.37 0.95
C LEU A 63 -13.37 -3.22 1.65
N ARG A 64 -13.90 -1.99 1.71
CA ARG A 64 -15.23 -1.72 2.27
C ARG A 64 -16.32 -2.42 1.47
N ALA A 65 -16.32 -2.28 0.14
CA ALA A 65 -17.30 -2.88 -0.74
C ALA A 65 -17.31 -4.41 -0.67
N VAL A 66 -16.12 -5.04 -0.69
CA VAL A 66 -15.98 -6.51 -0.51
C VAL A 66 -16.56 -6.94 0.84
N SER A 67 -16.29 -6.19 1.90
CA SER A 67 -16.84 -6.48 3.24
C SER A 67 -18.36 -6.40 3.27
N PHE A 68 -18.95 -5.38 2.63
CA PHE A 68 -20.41 -5.26 2.52
C PHE A 68 -21.01 -6.38 1.67
N PHE A 69 -20.37 -6.73 0.56
CA PHE A 69 -20.84 -7.81 -0.31
C PHE A 69 -20.86 -9.15 0.43
N PHE A 70 -19.79 -9.49 1.15
CA PHE A 70 -19.71 -10.72 1.96
C PHE A 70 -20.65 -10.72 3.18
N CYS A 71 -21.15 -9.56 3.60
CA CYS A 71 -22.11 -9.43 4.70
C CYS A 71 -23.56 -9.46 4.21
N ILE A 72 -23.80 -9.05 2.97
CA ILE A 72 -25.13 -9.02 2.32
C ILE A 72 -25.45 -10.38 1.70
N TRP A 73 -24.45 -11.10 1.21
CA TRP A 73 -24.56 -12.44 0.68
C TRP A 73 -24.42 -13.48 1.79
#